data_AF-A0A359FU06-F1
#
_entry.id   AF-A0A359FU06-F1
#
_cell.length_a   1.000
_cell.length_b   1.000
_cell.length_c   1.000
_cell.angle_alpha   90.00
_cell.angle_beta   90.00
_cell.angle_gamma   90.00
#
_symmetry.space_group_name_H-M   'P 1'
#
loop_
_entity.id
_entity.type
_entity.pdbx_description
1 polymer ?
#
loop_
_entity_poly.entity_id
_entity_poly.type
_entity_poly.pdbx_seq_one_letter_code
_entity_poly.pdbx_strand_id
1 'polypeptide(L)'
;MENAKWTLDPTHSELTFKVKHLMISNVKGEFKNFSAGIDNEDFSKAKVEVKVESSSIFTNNEDRDNHLKSADFFDIEAYPEIVFEST
;
A
#
# COMPACT_ATOMS: atom_id res chain seq x y z
N MET A 1 -4.15 31.46 0.26
CA MET A 1 -5.25 30.49 0.09
C MET A 1 -4.80 29.24 0.81
N GLU A 2 -5.54 28.80 1.82
CA GLU A 2 -5.29 27.48 2.42
C GLU A 2 -5.58 26.44 1.33
N ASN A 3 -4.61 25.59 1.03
CA ASN A 3 -4.90 24.40 0.24
C ASN A 3 -5.65 23.44 1.16
N ALA A 4 -6.84 23.00 0.78
CA ALA A 4 -7.51 21.94 1.53
C ALA A 4 -6.70 20.65 1.39
N LYS A 5 -6.32 20.09 2.54
CA LYS A 5 -5.61 18.81 2.63
C LYS A 5 -6.60 17.70 2.95
N TRP A 6 -6.83 16.83 1.99
CA TRP A 6 -7.61 15.60 2.21
C TRP A 6 -6.65 14.50 2.68
N THR A 7 -7.03 13.83 3.76
CA THR A 7 -6.25 12.71 4.32
C THR A 7 -7.13 11.46 4.29
N LEU A 8 -6.53 10.33 3.91
CA LEU A 8 -7.17 9.01 3.96
C LEU A 8 -7.76 8.75 5.36
N ASP A 9 -8.96 8.21 5.41
CA ASP A 9 -9.51 7.59 6.62
C ASP A 9 -9.07 6.12 6.69
N PRO A 10 -8.21 5.73 7.65
CA PRO A 10 -7.74 4.34 7.76
C PRO A 10 -8.84 3.33 8.07
N THR A 11 -9.95 3.75 8.69
CA THR A 11 -11.02 2.84 9.14
C THR A 11 -11.86 2.33 7.97
N HIS A 12 -11.94 3.10 6.89
CA HIS A 12 -12.80 2.84 5.74
C HIS A 12 -12.01 2.67 4.44
N SER A 13 -10.72 2.35 4.54
CA SER A 13 -9.82 2.19 3.40
C SER A 13 -9.09 0.86 3.47
N GLU A 14 -8.88 0.24 2.31
CA GLU A 14 -8.11 -0.98 2.18
C GLU A 14 -7.13 -0.88 1.00
N LEU A 15 -5.92 -1.42 1.16
CA LEU A 15 -4.95 -1.57 0.10
C LEU A 15 -4.69 -3.06 -0.14
N THR A 16 -5.42 -3.64 -1.08
CA THR A 16 -5.45 -5.09 -1.30
C THR A 16 -4.81 -5.48 -2.64
N PHE A 17 -4.33 -6.72 -2.71
CA PHE A 17 -3.78 -7.31 -3.92
C PHE A 17 -4.18 -8.79 -4.05
N LYS A 18 -4.00 -9.33 -5.26
CA LYS A 18 -4.31 -10.72 -5.57
C LYS A 18 -3.32 -11.27 -6.60
N VAL A 19 -2.69 -12.40 -6.29
CA VAL A 19 -1.74 -13.07 -7.18
C VAL A 19 -2.22 -14.50 -7.45
N LYS A 20 -2.13 -14.94 -8.71
CA LYS A 20 -2.41 -16.33 -9.08
C LYS A 20 -1.34 -17.26 -8.53
N HIS A 21 -1.76 -18.37 -7.94
CA HIS A 21 -0.89 -19.42 -7.42
C HIS A 21 -1.14 -20.72 -8.20
N LEU A 22 -0.09 -21.21 -8.87
CA LEU A 22 -0.12 -22.41 -9.74
C LEU A 22 -1.29 -22.44 -10.75
N MET A 23 -1.74 -21.26 -11.21
CA MET A 23 -2.86 -21.08 -12.16
C MET A 23 -4.24 -21.59 -11.70
N ILE A 24 -4.36 -22.10 -10.48
CA ILE A 24 -5.58 -22.75 -9.97
C ILE A 24 -6.24 -21.88 -8.89
N SER A 25 -5.45 -21.35 -7.96
CA SER A 25 -5.94 -20.58 -6.83
C SER A 25 -5.38 -19.16 -6.84
N ASN A 26 -5.89 -18.32 -5.95
CA ASN A 26 -5.34 -16.99 -5.75
C ASN A 26 -4.94 -16.81 -4.29
N VAL A 27 -3.78 -16.22 -4.09
CA VAL A 27 -3.39 -15.62 -2.81
C VAL A 27 -3.91 -14.20 -2.81
N LYS A 28 -4.73 -13.88 -1.80
CA LYS A 28 -5.11 -12.49 -1.50
C LYS A 28 -4.17 -11.97 -0.43
N GLY A 29 -3.84 -10.69 -0.51
CA GLY A 29 -3.13 -10.01 0.55
C GLY A 29 -3.51 -8.54 0.62
N GLU A 30 -3.03 -7.89 1.66
CA GLU A 30 -3.23 -6.47 1.93
C GLU A 30 -1.96 -5.88 2.57
N PHE A 31 -1.84 -4.56 2.51
CA PHE A 31 -0.93 -3.81 3.37
C PHE A 31 -1.77 -3.10 4.44
N LYS A 32 -1.51 -3.42 5.70
CA LYS A 32 -2.31 -2.91 6.83
C LYS A 32 -1.96 -1.49 7.25
N ASN A 33 -0.77 -1.01 6.90
CA ASN A 33 -0.33 0.33 7.23
C ASN A 33 0.02 1.10 5.97
N PHE A 34 -0.82 2.08 5.65
CA PHE A 34 -0.62 3.01 4.56
C PHE A 34 -1.31 4.33 4.86
N SER A 35 -0.85 5.38 4.19
CA SER A 35 -1.44 6.71 4.22
C SER A 35 -1.60 7.21 2.79
N ALA A 36 -2.62 8.04 2.57
CA ALA A 36 -2.77 8.76 1.31
C ALA A 36 -3.22 10.20 1.58
N GLY A 37 -2.82 11.11 0.71
CA GLY A 37 -3.19 12.51 0.79
C GLY A 37 -3.37 13.18 -0.56
N ILE A 38 -4.22 14.20 -0.56
CA ILE A 38 -4.40 15.12 -1.69
C ILE A 38 -4.27 16.54 -1.14
N ASP A 39 -3.47 17.37 -1.82
CA ASP A 39 -3.27 18.78 -1.48
C ASP A 39 -3.86 19.68 -2.57
N ASN A 40 -5.19 19.63 -2.73
CA ASN A 40 -5.94 20.52 -3.62
C ASN A 40 -7.46 20.44 -3.34
N GLU A 41 -8.17 21.57 -3.49
CA GLU A 41 -9.63 21.61 -3.53
C GLU A 41 -10.18 21.25 -4.93
N ASP A 42 -9.44 21.57 -5.98
CA ASP A 42 -9.76 21.20 -7.35
C ASP A 42 -9.12 19.85 -7.68
N PHE A 43 -9.91 18.78 -7.56
CA PHE A 43 -9.46 17.41 -7.84
C PHE A 43 -8.95 17.21 -9.27
N SER A 44 -9.29 18.08 -10.23
CA SER A 44 -8.73 18.01 -11.59
C SER A 44 -7.25 18.41 -11.67
N LYS A 45 -6.75 19.11 -10.65
CA LYS A 45 -5.36 19.55 -10.49
C LYS A 45 -4.67 18.91 -9.29
N ALA A 46 -5.37 18.03 -8.58
CA ALA A 46 -4.86 17.34 -7.42
C ALA A 46 -3.75 16.36 -7.79
N LYS A 47 -2.73 16.29 -6.93
CA LYS A 47 -1.79 15.16 -6.92
C LYS A 47 -2.12 14.27 -5.73
N VAL A 48 -2.11 12.96 -5.98
CA VAL A 48 -2.26 11.93 -4.97
C VAL A 48 -0.87 11.41 -4.61
N GLU A 49 -0.55 11.41 -3.32
CA GLU A 49 0.59 10.69 -2.75
C GLU A 49 0.06 9.56 -1.88
N VAL A 50 0.60 8.35 -2.05
CA VAL A 50 0.33 7.20 -1.17
C VAL A 50 1.67 6.67 -0.66
N LYS A 51 1.75 6.43 0.64
CA LYS A 51 2.90 5.82 1.32
C LYS A 51 2.45 4.57 2.05
N VAL A 52 3.17 3.48 1.85
CA VAL A 52 2.82 2.15 2.38
C VAL A 52 4.02 1.60 3.14
N GLU A 53 3.80 1.15 4.37
CA GLU A 53 4.85 0.46 5.12
C GLU A 53 4.98 -0.98 4.58
N SER A 54 6.11 -1.31 3.95
CA SER A 54 6.33 -2.61 3.33
C SER A 54 6.22 -3.77 4.33
N SER A 55 6.58 -3.52 5.59
CA SER A 55 6.52 -4.50 6.69
C SER A 55 5.08 -4.94 7.03
N SER A 56 4.08 -4.13 6.63
CA SER A 56 2.67 -4.32 6.96
C SER A 56 1.94 -5.30 6.04
N ILE A 57 2.68 -5.96 5.13
CA ILE A 57 2.13 -7.00 4.26
C ILE A 57 1.50 -8.13 5.07
N PHE A 58 0.29 -8.51 4.67
CA PHE A 58 -0.49 -9.55 5.32
C PHE A 58 -1.23 -10.38 4.29
N THR A 59 -1.08 -11.69 4.37
CA THR A 59 -1.77 -12.65 3.48
C THR A 59 -2.52 -13.71 4.27
N ASN A 60 -2.72 -13.51 5.58
CA ASN A 60 -3.29 -14.48 6.51
C ASN A 60 -2.49 -15.80 6.59
N ASN A 61 -1.17 -15.73 6.39
CA ASN A 61 -0.24 -16.84 6.55
C ASN A 61 1.13 -16.29 6.98
N GLU A 62 1.53 -16.55 8.23
CA GLU A 62 2.71 -15.95 8.84
C GLU A 62 4.02 -16.34 8.12
N ASP A 63 4.21 -17.60 7.76
CA ASP A 63 5.41 -18.06 7.05
C ASP A 63 5.58 -17.35 5.69
N ARG A 64 4.47 -17.20 4.96
CA ARG A 64 4.48 -16.47 3.68
C ARG A 64 4.70 -14.98 3.89
N ASP A 65 4.09 -14.39 4.91
CA ASP A 65 4.28 -12.97 5.22
C ASP A 65 5.74 -12.69 5.60
N ASN A 66 6.38 -13.58 6.36
CA ASN A 66 7.81 -13.49 6.68
C ASN A 66 8.70 -13.65 5.44
N HIS A 67 8.36 -14.57 4.53
CA HIS A 67 9.08 -14.74 3.28
C HIS A 67 8.93 -13.52 2.36
N LEU A 68 7.73 -12.94 2.25
CA LEU A 68 7.50 -11.74 1.44
C LEU A 68 8.28 -10.52 1.96
N LYS A 69 8.61 -10.49 3.25
CA LYS A 69 9.42 -9.41 3.84
C LYS A 69 10.92 -9.55 3.54
N SER A 70 11.40 -10.73 3.11
CA SER A 70 12.81 -10.97 2.86
C SER A 70 13.32 -10.28 1.59
N ALA A 71 14.64 -10.31 1.40
CA ALA A 71 15.34 -9.83 0.21
C ALA A 71 14.93 -10.53 -1.10
N ASP A 72 14.22 -11.66 -1.04
CA ASP A 72 13.73 -12.36 -2.24
C ASP A 72 12.47 -11.68 -2.83
N PHE A 73 11.84 -10.78 -2.07
CA PHE A 73 10.60 -10.09 -2.46
C PHE A 73 10.65 -8.59 -2.17
N PHE A 74 10.03 -8.13 -1.09
CA PHE A 74 9.90 -6.69 -0.81
C PHE A 74 11.14 -6.10 -0.17
N ASP A 75 12.05 -6.93 0.35
CA ASP A 75 13.32 -6.52 0.98
C ASP A 75 13.12 -5.34 1.94
N ILE A 76 12.31 -5.54 2.99
CA ILE A 76 11.82 -4.43 3.80
C ILE A 76 12.91 -3.71 4.60
N GLU A 77 14.08 -4.34 4.77
CA GLU A 77 15.24 -3.70 5.41
C GLU A 77 15.87 -2.66 4.48
N ALA A 78 15.93 -2.92 3.18
CA ALA A 78 16.44 -1.98 2.19
C ALA A 78 15.36 -0.99 1.70
N TYR A 79 14.10 -1.44 1.61
CA TYR A 79 12.96 -0.70 1.07
C TYR A 79 11.76 -0.71 2.05
N PRO A 80 11.86 0.04 3.16
CA PRO A 80 10.82 0.03 4.20
C PRO A 80 9.50 0.67 3.75
N GLU A 81 9.49 1.45 2.68
CA GLU A 81 8.31 2.19 2.18
C GLU A 81 8.10 1.96 0.68
N ILE A 82 6.84 1.75 0.28
CA ILE A 82 6.39 1.79 -1.11
C ILE A 82 5.66 3.12 -1.32
N VAL A 83 6.04 3.87 -2.36
CA VAL A 83 5.49 5.18 -2.67
C VAL A 83 4.79 5.17 -4.02
N PHE A 84 3.60 5.76 -4.09
CA PHE A 84 2.90 6.07 -5.33
C PHE A 84 2.64 7.57 -5.41
N GLU A 85 2.98 8.15 -6.56
CA GLU A 85 2.68 9.54 -6.91
C GLU A 85 1.91 9.58 -8.24
N SER A 86 0.75 10.24 -8.27
CA SER A 86 -0.02 10.41 -9.51
C SER A 86 0.66 11.39 -10.48
N THR A 87 0.63 11.07 -11.77
CA THR A 87 1.14 11.92 -12.87
C THR A 87 0.09 12.84 -13.46
#